data_AF-A0A4P8KQY2-F1
#
_entry.id   AF-A0A4P8KQY2-F1
#
_cell.length_a   1.000
_cell.length_b   1.000
_cell.length_c   1.000
_cell.angle_alpha   90.00
_cell.angle_beta   90.00
_cell.angle_gamma   90.00
#
_symmetry.space_group_name_H-M   'P 1'
#
loop_
_entity.id
_entity.type
_entity.pdbx_description
1 polymer ?
#
loop_
_entity_poly.entity_id
_entity_poly.type
_entity_poly.pdbx_seq_one_letter_code
_entity_poly.pdbx_strand_id
1 'polypeptide(L)'
;MVSQSLQRWTTERAAAMDRMERVHTAVTGGLRGRPRDVTELNHALFLRLAAEVQGYCRDLHDESIAAMLTPQLVPNQTLRDTFRHALEDGRKLGTGNAGPGNLGSDWTRLSMQLWPDLNTTYPSPTDGAADWNRRLEWLNNARNGIAHNDVAKVAAAHSAHPLTLNTFRVMRRRFTKFAYGIDSVTRAYLNAATGTAPW
;
A
#
# COMPACT_ATOMS: atom_id res chain seq x y z
N MET A 1 16.94 -11.20 0.82
CA MET A 1 15.76 -11.64 1.60
C MET A 1 14.63 -10.63 1.31
N VAL A 2 13.55 -10.52 2.09
CA VAL A 2 12.44 -9.54 1.90
C VAL A 2 12.37 -8.58 3.09
N SER A 3 11.79 -7.39 2.93
CA SER A 3 11.64 -6.43 4.04
C SER A 3 10.75 -7.00 5.15
N GLN A 4 10.90 -6.48 6.36
CA GLN A 4 9.99 -6.82 7.46
C GLN A 4 8.57 -6.37 7.12
N SER A 5 8.42 -5.24 6.43
CA SER A 5 7.15 -4.72 5.91
C SER A 5 6.44 -5.72 5.00
N LEU A 6 7.17 -6.35 4.07
CA LEU A 6 6.59 -7.35 3.18
C LEU A 6 6.28 -8.65 3.91
N GLN A 7 7.11 -9.03 4.88
CA GLN A 7 6.80 -10.14 5.77
C GLN A 7 5.51 -9.88 6.56
N ARG A 8 5.33 -8.69 7.13
CA ARG A 8 4.09 -8.30 7.84
C ARG A 8 2.89 -8.20 6.91
N TRP A 9 3.08 -7.71 5.69
CA TRP A 9 2.04 -7.70 4.65
C TRP A 9 1.47 -9.10 4.40
N THR A 10 2.37 -10.08 4.21
CA THR A 10 2.02 -11.46 3.88
C THR A 10 1.57 -12.29 5.08
N THR A 11 1.79 -11.81 6.31
CA THR A 11 1.42 -12.50 7.55
C THR A 11 0.36 -11.73 8.35
N GLU A 12 0.76 -10.80 9.21
CA GLU A 12 -0.13 -10.06 10.12
C GLU A 12 -1.26 -9.32 9.41
N ARG A 13 -0.92 -8.53 8.37
CA ARG A 13 -1.88 -7.72 7.61
C ARG A 13 -2.79 -8.62 6.76
N ALA A 14 -2.24 -9.67 6.16
CA ALA A 14 -3.01 -10.71 5.48
C ALA A 14 -4.02 -11.37 6.43
N ALA A 15 -3.59 -11.79 7.61
CA ALA A 15 -4.46 -12.41 8.61
C ALA A 15 -5.58 -11.46 9.08
N ALA A 16 -5.29 -10.15 9.16
CA ALA A 16 -6.30 -9.15 9.48
C ALA A 16 -7.36 -9.00 8.37
N MET A 17 -6.94 -8.98 7.10
CA MET A 17 -7.85 -9.01 5.96
C MET A 17 -8.65 -10.32 5.91
N ASP A 18 -8.04 -11.47 6.21
CA ASP A 18 -8.73 -12.76 6.28
C ASP A 18 -9.82 -12.77 7.37
N ARG A 19 -9.56 -12.14 8.53
CA ARG A 19 -10.57 -11.98 9.58
C ARG A 19 -11.79 -11.21 9.06
N MET A 20 -11.58 -10.13 8.31
CA MET A 20 -12.68 -9.35 7.72
C MET A 20 -13.49 -10.18 6.70
N GLU A 21 -12.81 -10.96 5.85
CA GLU A 21 -13.50 -11.86 4.91
C GLU A 21 -14.32 -12.94 5.62
N ARG A 22 -13.80 -13.50 6.71
CA ARG A 22 -14.52 -14.49 7.52
C ARG A 22 -15.76 -13.89 8.18
N VAL A 23 -15.65 -12.70 8.78
CA VAL A 23 -16.79 -11.98 9.36
C VAL A 23 -17.83 -11.68 8.29
N HIS A 24 -17.40 -11.16 7.14
CA HIS A 24 -18.29 -10.92 6.00
C HIS A 24 -19.02 -12.19 5.57
N THR A 25 -18.30 -13.30 5.40
CA THR A 25 -18.88 -14.59 5.01
C THR A 25 -19.82 -15.14 6.09
N ALA A 26 -19.51 -14.99 7.36
CA ALA A 26 -20.36 -15.46 8.45
C ALA A 26 -21.70 -14.70 8.52
N VAL A 27 -21.67 -13.38 8.29
CA VAL A 27 -22.89 -12.54 8.29
C VAL A 27 -23.72 -12.78 7.04
N THR A 28 -23.09 -13.02 5.89
CA THR A 28 -23.79 -13.21 4.60
C THR A 28 -24.20 -14.65 4.31
N GLY A 29 -23.50 -15.64 4.87
CA GLY A 29 -23.63 -17.07 4.54
C GLY A 29 -24.77 -17.81 5.25
N GLY A 30 -25.37 -17.24 6.29
CA GLY A 30 -26.51 -17.83 7.01
C GLY A 30 -27.89 -17.53 6.41
N LEU A 31 -27.97 -16.69 5.38
CA LEU A 31 -29.23 -16.23 4.81
C LEU A 31 -29.63 -17.09 3.59
N ARG A 32 -30.72 -17.85 3.72
CA ARG A 32 -31.41 -18.45 2.56
C ARG A 32 -31.98 -17.32 1.70
N GLY A 33 -31.35 -17.04 0.57
CA GLY A 33 -31.69 -15.92 -0.34
C GLY A 33 -30.59 -14.85 -0.38
N ARG A 34 -30.50 -14.11 -1.50
CA ARG A 34 -29.46 -13.09 -1.71
C ARG A 34 -29.57 -12.02 -0.60
N PRO A 35 -28.54 -11.84 0.26
CA PRO A 35 -28.55 -10.79 1.28
C PRO A 35 -28.78 -9.43 0.63
N ARG A 36 -29.84 -8.72 1.04
CA ARG A 36 -30.28 -7.48 0.37
C ARG A 36 -29.54 -6.23 0.84
N ASP A 37 -28.82 -6.28 1.97
CA ASP A 37 -28.07 -5.15 2.48
C ASP A 37 -26.72 -5.58 3.10
N VAL A 38 -25.67 -5.58 2.27
CA VAL A 38 -24.28 -5.90 2.68
C VAL A 38 -23.32 -4.79 2.30
N THR A 39 -23.86 -3.61 1.98
CA THR A 39 -23.13 -2.47 1.44
C THR A 39 -22.07 -2.01 2.42
N GLU A 40 -22.44 -1.80 3.69
CA GLU A 40 -21.50 -1.34 4.71
C GLU A 40 -20.43 -2.38 5.06
N LEU A 41 -20.78 -3.67 5.02
CA LEU A 41 -19.79 -4.75 5.18
C LEU A 41 -18.78 -4.75 4.03
N ASN A 42 -19.23 -4.51 2.80
CA ASN A 42 -18.33 -4.37 1.65
C ASN A 42 -17.46 -3.12 1.78
N HIS A 43 -18.03 -1.98 2.17
CA HIS A 43 -17.29 -0.74 2.39
C HIS A 43 -16.16 -0.92 3.42
N ALA A 44 -16.45 -1.60 4.53
CA ALA A 44 -15.46 -1.91 5.56
C ALA A 44 -14.27 -2.72 5.02
N LEU A 45 -14.48 -3.63 4.06
CA LEU A 45 -13.40 -4.36 3.40
C LEU A 45 -12.45 -3.42 2.63
N PHE A 46 -12.99 -2.47 1.86
CA PHE A 46 -12.18 -1.52 1.09
C PHE A 46 -11.47 -0.49 1.97
N LEU A 47 -12.12 -0.02 3.05
CA LEU A 47 -11.47 0.79 4.07
C LEU A 47 -10.28 0.05 4.69
N ARG A 48 -10.46 -1.23 5.05
CA ARG A 48 -9.36 -2.05 5.59
C ARG A 48 -8.24 -2.21 4.57
N LEU A 49 -8.56 -2.55 3.32
CA LEU A 49 -7.56 -2.70 2.27
C LEU A 49 -6.71 -1.44 2.08
N ALA A 50 -7.37 -0.27 2.02
CA ALA A 50 -6.68 1.01 1.86
C ALA A 50 -5.79 1.35 3.05
N ALA A 51 -6.24 1.06 4.28
CA ALA A 51 -5.44 1.24 5.49
C ALA A 51 -4.21 0.31 5.50
N GLU A 52 -4.37 -0.94 5.07
CA GLU A 52 -3.25 -1.89 5.02
C GLU A 52 -2.21 -1.52 3.97
N VAL A 53 -2.65 -1.11 2.77
CA VAL A 53 -1.73 -0.65 1.71
C VAL A 53 -0.95 0.58 2.17
N GLN A 54 -1.63 1.56 2.77
CA GLN A 54 -0.96 2.76 3.29
C GLN A 54 0.01 2.43 4.43
N GLY A 55 -0.40 1.59 5.37
CA GLY A 55 0.47 1.17 6.46
C GLY A 55 1.70 0.43 5.96
N TYR A 56 1.55 -0.49 5.01
CA TYR A 56 2.67 -1.19 4.41
C TYR A 56 3.66 -0.24 3.71
N CYS A 57 3.17 0.69 2.89
CA CYS A 57 4.04 1.66 2.23
C CYS A 57 4.76 2.56 3.24
N ARG A 58 4.11 2.93 4.35
CA ARG A 58 4.73 3.73 5.40
C ARG A 58 5.86 2.97 6.09
N ASP A 59 5.57 1.73 6.52
CA ASP A 59 6.55 0.88 7.19
C ASP A 59 7.76 0.62 6.27
N LEU A 60 7.53 0.37 4.96
CA LEU A 60 8.61 0.13 4.00
C LEU A 60 9.47 1.38 3.80
N HIS A 61 8.85 2.55 3.82
CA HIS A 61 9.57 3.83 3.75
C HIS A 61 10.43 4.05 4.99
N ASP A 62 9.92 3.74 6.19
CA ASP A 62 10.70 3.78 7.44
C ASP A 62 11.90 2.80 7.41
N GLU A 63 11.69 1.57 6.94
CA GLU A 63 12.76 0.59 6.75
C GLU A 63 13.82 1.06 5.75
N SER A 64 13.39 1.74 4.68
CA SER A 64 14.30 2.29 3.67
C SER A 64 15.17 3.41 4.24
N ILE A 65 14.59 4.31 5.04
CA ILE A 65 15.33 5.34 5.76
C ILE A 65 16.34 4.69 6.72
N ALA A 66 15.92 3.70 7.50
CA ALA A 66 16.81 3.00 8.42
C ALA A 66 17.99 2.32 7.70
N ALA A 67 17.75 1.73 6.52
CA ALA A 67 18.79 1.12 5.70
C ALA A 67 19.81 2.12 5.13
N MET A 68 19.42 3.36 4.85
CA MET A 68 20.34 4.41 4.40
C MET A 68 21.15 5.02 5.55
N LEU A 69 20.65 4.92 6.78
CA LEU A 69 21.21 5.58 7.97
C LEU A 69 21.83 4.58 8.94
N THR A 70 22.49 3.55 8.45
CA THR A 70 23.22 2.60 9.30
C THR A 70 24.45 3.26 9.94
N PRO A 71 24.94 2.75 11.10
CA PRO A 71 26.18 3.24 11.70
C PRO A 71 27.41 3.12 10.80
N GLN A 72 27.41 2.19 9.85
CA GLN A 72 28.49 2.00 8.88
C GLN A 72 28.51 3.14 7.84
N LEU A 73 27.35 3.60 7.37
CA LEU A 73 27.24 4.67 6.37
C LEU A 73 27.34 6.06 7.00
N VAL A 74 26.75 6.24 8.19
CA VAL A 74 26.72 7.52 8.91
C VAL A 74 27.12 7.26 10.36
N PRO A 75 28.42 7.29 10.72
CA PRO A 75 28.90 6.90 12.05
C PRO A 75 28.41 7.77 13.21
N ASN A 76 28.18 9.06 12.97
CA ASN A 76 27.73 10.00 13.99
C ASN A 76 26.23 9.86 14.26
N GLN A 77 25.85 9.55 15.52
CA GLN A 77 24.45 9.37 15.93
C GLN A 77 23.60 10.63 15.71
N THR A 78 24.09 11.80 16.07
CA THR A 78 23.35 13.07 15.91
C THR A 78 23.06 13.37 14.44
N LEU A 79 24.00 13.08 13.53
CA LEU A 79 23.75 13.20 12.09
C LEU A 79 22.72 12.18 11.60
N ARG A 80 22.77 10.93 12.07
CA ARG A 80 21.72 9.93 11.75
C ARG A 80 20.34 10.40 12.16
N ASP A 81 20.20 10.90 13.38
CA ASP A 81 18.91 11.37 13.89
C ASP A 81 18.43 12.62 13.13
N THR A 82 19.34 13.54 12.82
CA THR A 82 19.04 14.72 12.00
C THR A 82 18.57 14.33 10.60
N PHE A 83 19.26 13.40 9.94
CA PHE A 83 18.86 12.92 8.61
C PHE A 83 17.55 12.14 8.65
N ARG A 84 17.32 11.31 9.67
CA ARG A 84 16.03 10.62 9.86
C ARG A 84 14.90 11.63 9.94
N HIS A 85 15.03 12.65 10.80
CA HIS A 85 14.03 13.71 10.92
C HIS A 85 13.80 14.44 9.60
N ALA A 86 14.86 14.78 8.85
CA ALA A 86 14.73 15.46 7.56
C ALA A 86 14.02 14.60 6.49
N LEU A 87 14.26 13.28 6.49
CA LEU A 87 13.66 12.34 5.53
C LEU A 87 12.20 11.99 5.89
N GLU A 88 11.87 11.97 7.18
CA GLU A 88 10.51 11.75 7.69
C GLU A 88 9.65 13.02 7.65
N ASP A 89 10.26 14.20 7.76
CA ASP A 89 9.54 15.47 7.80
C ASP A 89 8.70 15.69 6.54
N GLY A 90 7.44 16.06 6.72
CA GLY A 90 6.51 16.27 5.61
C GLY A 90 6.24 15.02 4.76
N ARG A 91 6.47 13.81 5.28
CA ARG A 91 6.09 12.54 4.64
C ARG A 91 4.60 12.49 4.35
N LYS A 92 4.23 12.33 3.08
CA LYS A 92 2.84 12.38 2.59
C LYS A 92 2.02 11.18 3.06
N LEU A 93 2.62 10.01 3.24
CA LEU A 93 1.95 8.85 3.85
C LEU A 93 1.56 9.07 5.32
N GLY A 94 2.13 10.06 6.00
CA GLY A 94 1.77 10.44 7.37
C GLY A 94 0.43 11.19 7.47
N THR A 95 0.09 11.97 6.44
CA THR A 95 -1.07 12.89 6.46
C THR A 95 -2.08 12.65 5.33
N GLY A 96 -1.71 11.90 4.30
CA GLY A 96 -2.52 11.62 3.13
C GLY A 96 -2.66 10.12 2.82
N ASN A 97 -3.30 9.84 1.69
CA ASN A 97 -3.52 8.47 1.21
C ASN A 97 -2.30 7.92 0.47
N ALA A 98 -2.19 6.58 0.36
CA ALA A 98 -1.19 5.92 -0.48
C ALA A 98 -1.59 5.98 -1.97
N GLY A 99 -1.60 7.18 -2.54
CA GLY A 99 -1.81 7.41 -3.97
C GLY A 99 -0.47 7.53 -4.72
N PRO A 100 -0.47 7.40 -6.06
CA PRO A 100 0.75 7.46 -6.87
C PRO A 100 1.61 8.69 -6.59
N GLY A 101 0.99 9.88 -6.55
CA GLY A 101 1.71 11.12 -6.27
C GLY A 101 2.37 11.16 -4.89
N ASN A 102 1.67 10.71 -3.85
CA ASN A 102 2.22 10.68 -2.49
C ASN A 102 3.35 9.67 -2.34
N LEU A 103 3.17 8.46 -2.90
CA LEU A 103 4.21 7.42 -2.90
C LEU A 103 5.45 7.88 -3.68
N GLY A 104 5.27 8.46 -4.86
CA GLY A 104 6.38 9.01 -5.64
C GLY A 104 7.12 10.11 -4.89
N SER A 105 6.38 11.03 -4.24
CA SER A 105 6.97 12.11 -3.46
C SER A 105 7.81 11.60 -2.28
N ASP A 106 7.29 10.61 -1.53
CA ASP A 106 7.98 10.08 -0.36
C ASP A 106 9.25 9.31 -0.73
N TRP A 107 9.23 8.53 -1.81
CA TRP A 107 10.44 7.84 -2.31
C TRP A 107 11.44 8.80 -2.98
N THR A 108 10.98 9.91 -3.57
CA THR A 108 11.87 10.95 -4.11
C THR A 108 12.73 11.59 -3.02
N ARG A 109 12.26 11.63 -1.77
CA ARG A 109 13.08 12.08 -0.62
C ARG A 109 14.30 11.19 -0.37
N LEU A 110 14.22 9.92 -0.78
CA LEU A 110 15.33 8.98 -0.74
C LEU A 110 16.17 9.01 -2.03
N SER A 111 15.89 9.95 -2.95
CA SER A 111 16.43 10.03 -4.32
C SER A 111 16.03 8.88 -5.24
N MET A 112 14.97 8.14 -4.91
CA MET A 112 14.45 7.04 -5.74
C MET A 112 13.31 7.49 -6.65
N GLN A 113 13.35 7.10 -7.93
CA GLN A 113 12.28 7.33 -8.90
C GLN A 113 11.33 6.13 -8.93
N LEU A 114 10.50 6.01 -7.89
CA LEU A 114 9.68 4.81 -7.64
C LEU A 114 8.89 4.30 -8.85
N TRP A 115 8.09 5.16 -9.48
CA TRP A 115 7.22 4.74 -10.59
C TRP A 115 7.98 4.40 -11.87
N PRO A 116 8.99 5.20 -12.29
CA PRO A 116 9.90 4.78 -13.36
C PRO A 116 10.57 3.42 -13.11
N ASP A 117 11.07 3.17 -11.89
CA ASP A 117 11.74 1.92 -11.54
C ASP A 117 10.77 0.72 -11.58
N LEU A 118 9.56 0.91 -11.06
CA LEU A 118 8.50 -0.10 -11.14
C LEU A 118 8.02 -0.33 -12.57
N ASN A 119 7.90 0.71 -13.40
CA ASN A 119 7.49 0.56 -14.80
C ASN A 119 8.55 -0.18 -15.61
N THR A 120 9.83 0.09 -15.35
CA THR A 120 10.94 -0.60 -16.01
C THR A 120 10.96 -2.07 -15.62
N THR A 121 10.76 -2.38 -14.33
CA THR A 121 10.78 -3.76 -13.81
C THR A 121 9.50 -4.53 -14.14
N TYR A 122 8.35 -3.86 -14.15
CA TYR A 122 7.02 -4.42 -14.33
C TYR A 122 6.22 -3.61 -15.38
N PRO A 123 6.55 -3.74 -16.67
CA PRO A 123 6.03 -2.86 -17.73
C PRO A 123 4.57 -3.17 -18.14
N SER A 124 3.95 -4.19 -17.56
CA SER A 124 2.61 -4.62 -17.98
C SER A 124 1.54 -3.56 -17.67
N PRO A 125 0.70 -3.18 -18.67
CA PRO A 125 -0.41 -2.28 -18.43
C PRO A 125 -1.57 -2.93 -17.67
N THR A 126 -1.63 -4.26 -17.59
CA THR A 126 -2.73 -5.01 -16.93
C THR A 126 -2.36 -5.56 -15.57
N ASP A 127 -1.07 -5.77 -15.31
CA ASP A 127 -0.57 -6.45 -14.11
C ASP A 127 0.68 -5.79 -13.50
N GLY A 128 1.17 -4.69 -14.07
CA GLY A 128 2.37 -3.96 -13.64
C GLY A 128 2.06 -2.55 -13.10
N ALA A 129 3.06 -1.67 -13.08
CA ALA A 129 2.97 -0.41 -12.35
C ALA A 129 1.87 0.54 -12.85
N ALA A 130 1.61 0.57 -14.16
CA ALA A 130 0.51 1.36 -14.70
C ALA A 130 -0.86 0.89 -14.19
N ASP A 131 -1.06 -0.42 -14.00
CA ASP A 131 -2.28 -0.93 -13.37
C ASP A 131 -2.32 -0.57 -11.89
N TRP A 132 -1.23 -0.81 -11.15
CA TRP A 132 -1.17 -0.51 -9.72
C TRP A 132 -1.47 0.96 -9.43
N ASN A 133 -0.96 1.89 -10.24
CA ASN A 133 -1.28 3.32 -10.14
C ASN A 133 -2.78 3.59 -10.19
N ARG A 134 -3.45 3.09 -11.24
CA ARG A 134 -4.90 3.27 -11.40
C ARG A 134 -5.69 2.61 -10.28
N ARG A 135 -5.26 1.45 -9.78
CA ARG A 135 -5.94 0.77 -8.66
C ARG A 135 -5.74 1.50 -7.34
N LEU A 136 -4.58 2.08 -7.08
CA LEU A 136 -4.35 2.90 -5.89
C LEU A 136 -5.23 4.15 -5.91
N GLU A 137 -5.31 4.85 -7.03
CA GLU A 137 -6.20 6.00 -7.19
C GLU A 137 -7.66 5.62 -6.95
N TRP A 138 -8.12 4.56 -7.60
CA TRP A 138 -9.47 4.03 -7.41
C TRP A 138 -9.75 3.66 -5.95
N LEU A 139 -8.84 2.95 -5.28
CA LEU A 139 -9.00 2.52 -3.89
C LEU A 139 -9.09 3.73 -2.95
N ASN A 140 -8.26 4.75 -3.17
CA ASN A 140 -8.28 5.97 -2.38
C ASN A 140 -9.55 6.80 -2.63
N ASN A 141 -10.07 6.82 -3.86
CA ASN A 141 -11.36 7.43 -4.17
C ASN A 141 -12.50 6.71 -3.45
N ALA A 142 -12.50 5.37 -3.47
CA ALA A 142 -13.46 4.57 -2.71
C ALA A 142 -13.37 4.86 -1.21
N ARG A 143 -12.15 4.83 -0.64
CA ARG A 143 -11.91 5.13 0.79
C ARG A 143 -12.43 6.51 1.17
N ASN A 144 -12.07 7.54 0.42
CA ASN A 144 -12.49 8.92 0.70
C ASN A 144 -14.00 9.08 0.56
N GLY A 145 -14.60 8.45 -0.47
CA GLY A 145 -16.04 8.44 -0.66
C GLY A 145 -16.77 7.87 0.55
N ILE A 146 -16.36 6.67 0.97
CA ILE A 146 -16.96 5.98 2.13
C ILE A 146 -16.73 6.78 3.42
N ALA A 147 -15.48 7.19 3.70
CA ALA A 147 -15.12 7.83 4.95
C ALA A 147 -15.79 9.20 5.16
N HIS A 148 -16.09 9.92 4.08
CA HIS A 148 -16.75 11.22 4.12
C HIS A 148 -18.24 11.17 3.75
N ASN A 149 -18.81 9.97 3.62
CA ASN A 149 -20.19 9.75 3.19
C ASN A 149 -20.54 10.50 1.88
N ASP A 150 -19.58 10.58 0.96
CA ASP A 150 -19.72 11.22 -0.34
C ASP A 150 -20.28 10.21 -1.35
N VAL A 151 -21.61 10.20 -1.47
CA VAL A 151 -22.38 9.25 -2.28
C VAL A 151 -21.95 9.27 -3.75
N ALA A 152 -21.59 10.44 -4.29
CA ALA A 152 -21.16 10.57 -5.67
C ALA A 152 -19.80 9.86 -5.90
N LYS A 153 -18.85 10.01 -4.98
CA LYS A 153 -17.56 9.28 -5.04
C LYS A 153 -17.73 7.79 -4.85
N VAL A 154 -18.60 7.36 -3.93
CA VAL A 154 -18.90 5.94 -3.73
C VAL A 154 -19.51 5.34 -4.99
N ALA A 155 -20.50 6.01 -5.60
CA ALA A 155 -21.14 5.57 -6.83
C ALA A 155 -20.14 5.50 -8.01
N ALA A 156 -19.28 6.51 -8.16
CA ALA A 156 -18.23 6.52 -9.19
C ALA A 156 -17.22 5.37 -8.98
N ALA A 157 -16.76 5.15 -7.75
CA ALA A 157 -15.86 4.05 -7.43
C ALA A 157 -16.50 2.68 -7.70
N HIS A 158 -17.78 2.52 -7.32
CA HIS A 158 -18.55 1.31 -7.56
C HIS A 158 -18.78 1.04 -9.06
N SER A 159 -19.03 2.09 -9.84
CA SER A 159 -19.20 1.99 -11.29
C SER A 159 -17.91 1.55 -11.97
N ALA A 160 -16.75 2.08 -11.56
CA ALA A 160 -15.45 1.68 -12.07
C ALA A 160 -15.11 0.22 -11.71
N HIS A 161 -15.30 -0.15 -10.44
CA HIS A 161 -15.21 -1.53 -9.96
C HIS A 161 -16.24 -1.77 -8.85
N PRO A 162 -17.14 -2.75 -9.00
CA PRO A 162 -18.18 -2.99 -8.02
C PRO A 162 -17.60 -3.22 -6.62
N LEU A 163 -18.05 -2.46 -5.62
CA LEU A 163 -17.61 -2.60 -4.22
C LEU A 163 -18.23 -3.87 -3.60
N THR A 164 -17.66 -5.02 -3.96
CA THR A 164 -18.11 -6.36 -3.56
C THR A 164 -16.97 -7.17 -2.95
N LEU A 165 -17.30 -8.24 -2.22
CA LEU A 165 -16.31 -9.20 -1.72
C LEU A 165 -15.41 -9.77 -2.84
N ASN A 166 -15.96 -10.06 -4.02
CA ASN A 166 -15.17 -10.58 -5.13
C ASN A 166 -14.13 -9.55 -5.61
N THR A 167 -14.56 -8.30 -5.80
CA THR A 167 -13.64 -7.21 -6.18
C THR A 167 -12.58 -6.99 -5.11
N PHE A 168 -12.95 -7.02 -3.83
CA PHE A 168 -11.99 -6.94 -2.73
C PHE A 168 -10.91 -8.02 -2.84
N ARG A 169 -11.28 -9.29 -3.07
CA ARG A 169 -10.33 -10.40 -3.23
C ARG A 169 -9.40 -10.20 -4.43
N VAL A 170 -9.94 -9.74 -5.56
CA VAL A 170 -9.14 -9.43 -6.76
C VAL A 170 -8.13 -8.32 -6.45
N MET A 171 -8.59 -7.23 -5.83
CA MET A 171 -7.74 -6.09 -5.50
C MET A 171 -6.70 -6.43 -4.46
N ARG A 172 -7.04 -7.20 -3.43
CA ARG A 172 -6.09 -7.73 -2.45
C ARG A 172 -4.95 -8.48 -3.12
N ARG A 173 -5.24 -9.39 -4.06
CA ARG A 173 -4.19 -10.11 -4.83
C ARG A 173 -3.33 -9.15 -5.66
N ARG A 174 -3.94 -8.15 -6.29
CA ARG A 174 -3.21 -7.12 -7.06
C ARG A 174 -2.28 -6.31 -6.16
N PHE A 175 -2.76 -5.87 -4.99
CA PHE A 175 -1.93 -5.13 -4.04
C PHE A 175 -0.86 -5.99 -3.37
N THR A 176 -1.06 -7.31 -3.26
CA THR A 176 0.03 -8.21 -2.90
C THR A 176 1.12 -8.21 -3.97
N LYS A 177 0.79 -8.30 -5.26
CA LYS A 177 1.79 -8.18 -6.34
C LYS A 177 2.50 -6.82 -6.28
N PHE A 178 1.76 -5.74 -6.06
CA PHE A 178 2.32 -4.40 -5.86
C PHE A 178 3.30 -4.35 -4.68
N ALA A 179 2.96 -4.95 -3.53
CA ALA A 179 3.84 -5.02 -2.37
C ALA A 179 5.17 -5.74 -2.69
N TYR A 180 5.11 -6.90 -3.36
CA TYR A 180 6.32 -7.56 -3.85
C TYR A 180 7.11 -6.69 -4.83
N GLY A 181 6.40 -5.96 -5.71
CA GLY A 181 7.01 -5.08 -6.70
C GLY A 181 7.80 -3.95 -6.05
N ILE A 182 7.17 -3.19 -5.14
CA ILE A 182 7.80 -2.05 -4.46
C ILE A 182 8.93 -2.48 -3.53
N ASP A 183 8.79 -3.62 -2.83
CA ASP A 183 9.89 -4.20 -2.04
C ASP A 183 11.11 -4.48 -2.92
N SER A 184 10.90 -5.16 -4.04
CA SER A 184 11.96 -5.58 -4.96
C SER A 184 12.74 -4.40 -5.52
N VAL A 185 12.03 -3.38 -6.04
CA VAL A 185 12.71 -2.19 -6.61
C VAL A 185 13.37 -1.34 -5.54
N THR A 186 12.76 -1.22 -4.35
CA THR A 186 13.33 -0.46 -3.23
C THR A 186 14.60 -1.14 -2.73
N ARG A 187 14.59 -2.47 -2.61
CA ARG A 187 15.79 -3.25 -2.28
C ARG A 187 16.90 -3.06 -3.29
N ALA A 188 16.56 -3.14 -4.59
CA ALA A 188 17.53 -2.96 -5.67
C ALA A 188 18.16 -1.56 -5.64
N TYR A 189 17.33 -0.53 -5.45
CA TYR A 189 17.77 0.86 -5.30
C TYR A 189 18.69 1.03 -4.09
N LEU A 190 18.28 0.56 -2.91
CA LEU A 190 19.06 0.69 -1.68
C LEU A 190 20.40 -0.04 -1.80
N ASN A 191 20.44 -1.24 -2.38
CA ASN A 191 21.69 -1.96 -2.61
C ASN A 191 22.63 -1.18 -3.54
N ALA A 192 22.10 -0.54 -4.60
CA ALA A 192 22.89 0.30 -5.49
C ALA A 192 23.40 1.58 -4.78
N ALA A 193 22.57 2.18 -3.92
CA ALA A 193 22.88 3.43 -3.24
C ALA A 193 23.85 3.26 -2.05
N THR A 194 23.76 2.14 -1.33
CA THR A 194 24.54 1.90 -0.10
C THR A 194 25.64 0.86 -0.26
N GLY A 195 25.65 0.14 -1.38
CA GLY A 195 26.55 -1.00 -1.62
C GLY A 195 26.22 -2.24 -0.78
N THR A 196 25.14 -2.24 -0.01
CA THR A 196 24.72 -3.37 0.83
C THR A 196 23.23 -3.64 0.66
N ALA A 197 22.86 -4.90 0.47
CA ALA A 197 21.46 -5.29 0.43
C ALA A 197 20.80 -5.03 1.80
N PRO A 198 19.73 -4.22 1.87
CA PRO A 198 19.11 -3.84 3.15
C PRO A 198 18.35 -4.99 3.80
N TRP A 199 17.94 -5.98 2.99
CA TRP A 199 17.32 -7.25 3.37
C TRP A 199 17.53 -8.31 2.29
#